data_AF-A0A963LWF0-F1
#
_entry.id   AF-A0A963LWF0-F1
#
_cell.length_a   1.000
_cell.length_b   1.000
_cell.length_c   1.000
_cell.angle_alpha   90.00
_cell.angle_beta   90.00
_cell.angle_gamma   90.00
#
_symmetry.space_group_name_H-M   'P 1'
#
loop_
_entity.id
_entity.type
_entity.pdbx_description
1 polymer ?
#
loop_
_entity_poly.entity_id
_entity_poly.type
_entity_poly.pdbx_seq_one_letter_code
_entity_poly.pdbx_strand_id
1 'polypeptide(L)' 'HFEQWHHSQGCRRWFNAERDTVTYRFKQFYKPGEQPQGVE' A
#
# COMPACT_ATOMS: atom_id res chain seq x y z
N HIS A 1 -6.22 -3.50 -5.95
CA HIS A 1 -5.01 -4.35 -6.04
C HIS A 1 -4.14 -4.03 -4.83
N PHE A 2 -3.54 -5.04 -4.20
CA PHE A 2 -2.68 -4.85 -3.03
C PHE A 2 -1.22 -4.84 -3.48
N GLU A 3 -0.53 -3.74 -3.20
CA GLU A 3 0.80 -3.42 -3.72
C GLU A 3 1.76 -3.17 -2.55
N GLN A 4 3.06 -3.39 -2.79
CA GLN A 4 4.12 -3.03 -1.86
C GLN A 4 5.02 -1.95 -2.48
N TRP A 5 5.32 -0.91 -1.69
CA TRP A 5 6.04 0.28 -2.11
C TRP A 5 7.23 0.57 -1.18
N HIS A 6 8.33 1.06 -1.76
CA HIS A 6 9.54 1.47 -1.04
C HIS A 6 9.74 2.98 -1.17
N HIS A 7 9.82 3.70 -0.05
CA HIS A 7 10.10 5.13 -0.04
C HIS A 7 11.61 5.41 -0.22
N SER A 8 12.13 5.06 -1.41
CA SER A 8 13.56 5.05 -1.73
C SER A 8 14.23 6.42 -1.58
N GLN A 9 13.54 7.49 -1.98
CA GLN A 9 14.03 8.87 -1.92
C GLN A 9 13.77 9.56 -0.58
N GLY A 10 13.36 8.79 0.44
CA GLY A 10 13.05 9.31 1.77
C GLY A 10 13.49 8.37 2.87
N CYS A 11 12.54 7.89 3.68
CA CYS A 11 12.84 7.11 4.88
C CYS A 11 13.36 5.69 4.61
N ARG A 12 13.42 5.23 3.35
CA ARG A 12 13.84 3.89 2.93
C ARG A 12 13.08 2.75 3.61
N ARG A 13 11.83 3.02 4.00
CA ARG A 13 10.93 2.03 4.59
C ARG A 13 9.98 1.48 3.54
N TRP A 14 9.63 0.22 3.71
CA TRP A 14 8.60 -0.46 2.95
C TRP A 14 7.22 -0.23 3.59
N PHE A 15 6.20 -0.10 2.77
CA PHE A 15 4.79 -0.06 3.18
C PHE A 15 3.93 -0.72 2.11
N ASN A 16 2.72 -1.10 2.47
CA ASN A 16 1.76 -1.65 1.53
C ASN A 16 0.64 -0.63 1.26
N ALA A 17 0.01 -0.75 0.09
CA ALA A 17 -1.09 0.11 -0.30
C ALA A 17 -2.16 -0.69 -1.07
N GLU A 18 -3.42 -0.36 -0.85
CA GLU A 18 -4.48 -0.75 -1.79
C GLU A 18 -4.69 0.38 -2.80
N ARG A 19 -4.50 0.06 -4.08
CA ARG A 19 -4.68 1.01 -5.18
C ARG A 19 -5.59 0.41 -6.25
N ASP A 20 -6.43 1.26 -6.80
CA ASP A 20 -7.19 0.96 -8.01
C ASP A 20 -6.25 1.04 -9.22
N THR A 21 -6.09 -0.05 -9.96
CA THR A 21 -5.14 -0.12 -11.09
C THR A 21 -5.69 0.46 -12.39
N VAL A 22 -6.92 0.96 -12.41
CA VAL A 22 -7.52 1.67 -13.55
C VAL A 22 -7.53 3.18 -13.30
N THR A 23 -8.02 3.60 -12.12
CA THR A 23 -8.13 5.03 -11.76
C THR A 23 -6.90 5.57 -11.02
N TYR A 24 -6.02 4.68 -10.56
CA TYR A 24 -4.82 4.98 -9.76
C TYR A 24 -5.10 5.62 -8.39
N ARG A 25 -6.36 5.64 -7.96
CA ARG A 25 -6.74 6.12 -6.63
C ARG A 25 -6.21 5.17 -5.55
N PHE A 26 -5.53 5.74 -4.56
CA PHE A 26 -5.19 5.04 -3.32
C PHE A 26 -6.41 4.98 -2.39
N LYS A 27 -6.65 3.81 -1.81
CA LYS A 27 -7.77 3.58 -0.89
C LYS A 27 -7.31 3.45 0.55
N GLN A 28 -6.19 2.76 0.79
CA GLN A 28 -5.60 2.58 2.12
C GLN A 28 -4.09 2.33 2.06
N PHE A 29 -3.42 2.59 3.19
CA PHE A 29 -2.01 2.34 3.43
C PHE A 29 -1.84 1.61 4.75
N TYR A 30 -0.94 0.64 4.81
CA TYR A 30 -0.72 -0.20 5.99
C TYR A 30 0.72 -0.69 6.05
N LYS A 31 1.17 -1.12 7.23
CA LYS A 31 2.55 -1.57 7.43
C LYS A 31 2.77 -2.97 6.85
N PRO A 32 4.02 -3.31 6.50
CA PRO A 32 4.37 -4.69 6.19
C PRO A 32 4.00 -5.62 7.36
N GLY A 33 3.32 -6.72 7.05
CA GLY A 33 2.84 -7.68 8.04
C GLY A 33 1.45 -7.38 8.62
N GLU A 34 0.90 -6.19 8.39
CA GLU A 34 -0.50 -5.90 8.73
C GLU A 34 -1.43 -6.43 7.62
N GLN A 35 -2.61 -6.90 8.01
CA GLN A 35 -3.69 -7.21 7.07
C GLN A 35 -4.35 -5.92 6.59
N PRO A 36 -4.75 -5.83 5.30
CA PRO A 36 -5.54 -4.70 4.85
C PRO A 36 -6.88 -4.67 5.58
N GLN A 37 -7.40 -3.49 5.82
CA GLN A 37 -8.71 -3.35 6.47
C GLN A 37 -9.82 -3.65 5.45
N GLY A 38 -10.85 -4.37 5.89
CA GLY A 38 -12.03 -4.66 5.05
C GLY A 38 -11.79 -5.70 3.95
N VAL A 39 -10.81 -6.59 4.11
CA VAL A 39 -10.73 -7.80 3.30
C VAL A 39 -11.75 -8.80 3.85
N GLU A 40 -12.89 -8.94 3.16
CA GLU A 40 -13.77 -10.11 3.31
C GLU A 40 -13.18 -11.32 2.57
#